data_AF-A0A9J5WSS6-F1
#
_entry.id   AF-A0A9J5WSS6-F1
#
_cell.length_a   1.000
_cell.length_b   1.000
_cell.length_c   1.000
_cell.angle_alpha   90.00
_cell.angle_beta   90.00
_cell.angle_gamma   90.00
#
_symmetry.space_group_name_H-M   'P 1'
#
loop_
_entity.id
_entity.type
_entity.pdbx_description
1 polymer ?
#
loop_
_entity_poly.entity_id
_entity_poly.type
_entity_poly.pdbx_seq_one_letter_code
_entity_poly.pdbx_strand_id
1 'polypeptide(L)'
;MEEKKRSRTISAKEKTLISLEKRIDSLEDRTSKLEKGKEKVKGTNQNATLEEDIELLNEKEDYNSLEGLICNEDKKINTIKILTRLRIQNYEIETLALVDSGCTKSIINRSILPSEIIKEFPEPQSAMQMDGSSNIYKHNVSNAQISFLNTCVDFYKPTYKLEKIWVRDLNIRIDFVLGLDFLLHNNGSCLLTRDRVIFSKNMTHTSITTEPVQTKS
;
A
#
# COMPACT_ATOMS: atom_id res chain seq x y z
N MET A 1 26.71 -52.15 26.29
CA MET A 1 25.91 -51.83 25.10
C MET A 1 25.21 -50.50 25.37
N GLU A 2 25.75 -49.39 24.88
CA GLU A 2 25.08 -48.08 24.94
C GLU A 2 25.02 -47.53 23.51
N GLU A 3 23.82 -47.53 22.94
CA GLU A 3 23.52 -46.90 21.66
C GLU A 3 23.54 -45.38 21.82
N LYS A 4 24.64 -44.75 21.40
CA LYS A 4 24.68 -43.29 21.18
C LYS A 4 23.78 -42.92 20.01
N LYS A 5 22.56 -42.46 20.30
CA LYS A 5 21.72 -41.67 19.37
C LYS A 5 22.48 -40.41 18.94
N ARG A 6 23.13 -40.45 17.78
CA ARG A 6 23.66 -39.27 17.10
C ARG A 6 22.50 -38.52 16.46
N SER A 7 22.02 -37.48 17.14
CA SER A 7 21.19 -36.44 16.51
C SER A 7 22.03 -35.72 15.45
N ARG A 8 21.74 -35.95 14.17
CA ARG A 8 22.35 -35.18 13.07
C ARG A 8 21.76 -33.78 13.08
N THR A 9 22.56 -32.80 13.46
CA THR A 9 22.21 -31.38 13.35
C THR A 9 22.21 -30.99 11.88
N ILE A 10 21.01 -30.84 11.29
CA ILE A 10 20.83 -30.42 9.90
C ILE A 10 21.35 -28.98 9.76
N SER A 11 22.27 -28.78 8.82
CA SER A 11 22.90 -27.49 8.55
C SER A 11 21.85 -26.47 8.10
N ALA A 12 22.05 -25.19 8.40
CA ALA A 12 21.16 -24.12 7.93
C ALA A 12 21.01 -24.11 6.40
N LYS A 13 22.07 -24.51 5.67
CA LYS A 13 22.01 -24.66 4.20
C LYS A 13 21.12 -25.82 3.76
N GLU A 14 21.14 -26.94 4.46
CA GLU A 14 20.27 -28.10 4.17
C GLU A 14 18.80 -27.79 4.49
N LYS A 15 18.53 -27.01 5.54
CA LYS A 15 17.16 -26.56 5.85
C LYS A 15 16.61 -25.64 4.74
N THR A 16 17.43 -24.74 4.22
CA THR A 16 17.04 -23.87 3.10
C THR A 16 16.81 -24.67 1.82
N LEU A 17 17.65 -25.68 1.54
CA LEU A 17 17.50 -26.55 0.37
C LEU A 17 16.17 -27.31 0.40
N ILE A 18 15.85 -27.95 1.53
CA ILE A 18 14.59 -28.69 1.72
C ILE A 18 13.37 -27.76 1.60
N SER A 19 13.50 -26.52 2.05
CA SER A 19 12.43 -25.52 1.93
C SER A 19 12.21 -25.06 0.48
N LEU A 20 13.28 -25.00 -0.33
CA LEU A 20 13.20 -24.61 -1.73
C LEU A 20 12.63 -25.73 -2.60
N GLU A 21 13.04 -26.98 -2.35
CA GLU A 21 12.50 -28.17 -3.04
C GLU A 21 10.97 -28.27 -2.85
N LYS A 22 10.48 -28.13 -1.62
CA LYS A 22 9.02 -28.12 -1.35
C LYS A 22 8.28 -26.98 -2.06
N ARG A 23 8.94 -25.85 -2.28
CA ARG A 23 8.36 -24.69 -2.98
C ARG A 23 8.29 -24.93 -4.47
N ILE A 24 9.29 -25.61 -5.05
CA ILE A 24 9.30 -26.00 -6.46
C ILE A 24 8.17 -27.00 -6.73
N ASP A 25 8.05 -28.05 -5.91
CA ASP A 25 6.98 -29.05 -6.07
C ASP A 25 5.58 -28.42 -6.01
N SER A 26 5.38 -27.45 -5.10
CA SER A 26 4.13 -26.72 -4.98
C SER A 26 3.83 -25.81 -6.18
N LEU A 27 4.85 -25.25 -6.82
CA LEU A 27 4.70 -24.41 -8.01
C LEU A 27 4.41 -25.26 -9.25
N GLU A 28 5.06 -26.41 -9.37
CA GLU A 28 4.81 -27.35 -10.46
C GLU A 28 3.37 -27.88 -10.44
N ASP A 29 2.83 -28.22 -9.25
CA ASP A 29 1.43 -28.65 -9.10
C ASP A 29 0.42 -27.52 -9.46
N ARG A 30 0.71 -26.27 -9.08
CA ARG A 30 -0.10 -25.10 -9.47
C ARG A 30 -0.10 -24.88 -10.97
N THR A 31 1.06 -25.05 -11.62
CA THR A 31 1.20 -24.83 -13.06
C THR A 31 0.41 -25.90 -13.84
N SER A 32 0.48 -27.16 -13.40
CA SER A 32 -0.30 -28.26 -13.99
C SER A 32 -1.82 -28.05 -13.88
N LYS A 33 -2.30 -27.52 -12.76
CA LYS A 33 -3.74 -27.21 -12.56
C LYS A 33 -4.21 -26.07 -13.46
N LEU A 34 -3.38 -25.03 -13.64
CA LEU A 34 -3.70 -23.90 -14.51
C LEU A 34 -3.72 -24.28 -15.99
N GLU A 35 -2.86 -25.19 -16.42
CA GLU A 35 -2.87 -25.70 -17.80
C GLU A 35 -4.13 -26.52 -18.09
N LYS A 36 -4.57 -27.38 -17.15
CA LYS A 36 -5.84 -28.11 -17.25
C LYS A 36 -7.07 -27.19 -17.26
N GLY A 37 -7.02 -26.06 -16.56
CA GLY A 37 -8.07 -25.05 -16.57
C GLY A 37 -8.22 -24.35 -17.92
N LYS A 38 -7.12 -24.12 -18.64
CA LYS A 38 -7.12 -23.46 -19.96
C LYS A 38 -7.73 -24.32 -21.07
N GLU A 39 -7.70 -25.64 -20.94
CA GLU A 39 -8.31 -26.55 -21.92
C GLU A 39 -9.85 -26.56 -21.85
N LYS A 40 -10.44 -26.32 -20.67
CA LYS A 40 -11.90 -26.26 -20.50
C LYS A 40 -12.57 -25.01 -21.09
N VAL A 41 -11.84 -23.90 -21.20
CA VAL A 41 -12.40 -22.62 -21.72
C VAL A 41 -12.52 -22.59 -23.25
N LYS A 42 -11.96 -23.58 -23.96
CA LYS A 42 -12.06 -23.69 -25.43
C LYS A 42 -13.31 -24.41 -25.96
N GLY A 43 -14.23 -24.83 -25.10
CA GLY A 43 -15.42 -25.56 -25.55
C GLY A 43 -16.69 -25.24 -24.77
N THR A 44 -17.63 -24.62 -25.47
CA THR A 44 -19.10 -24.76 -25.34
C THR A 44 -19.87 -23.61 -24.65
N ASN A 45 -21.03 -23.35 -25.28
CA ASN A 45 -21.97 -22.23 -25.20
C ASN A 45 -22.81 -22.11 -23.92
N GLN A 46 -23.08 -20.85 -23.57
CA GLN A 46 -24.37 -20.22 -23.21
C GLN A 46 -25.53 -21.17 -22.81
N ASN A 47 -25.88 -21.16 -21.51
CA ASN A 47 -27.24 -21.20 -20.92
C ASN A 47 -27.28 -21.88 -19.54
N ALA A 48 -26.45 -21.43 -18.59
CA ALA A 48 -26.58 -21.74 -17.17
C ALA A 48 -26.37 -20.47 -16.30
N THR A 49 -26.88 -19.35 -16.80
CA THR A 49 -26.87 -18.03 -16.15
C THR A 49 -27.93 -17.97 -15.05
N LEU A 50 -27.50 -18.13 -13.79
CA LEU A 50 -27.91 -17.33 -12.61
C LEU A 50 -27.56 -17.99 -11.27
N GLU A 51 -27.26 -19.29 -11.25
CA GLU A 51 -26.87 -19.99 -10.01
C GLU A 51 -25.34 -20.13 -9.86
N GLU A 52 -24.60 -20.24 -10.96
CA GLU A 52 -23.13 -20.29 -10.92
C GLU A 52 -22.47 -18.92 -10.62
N ASP A 53 -23.16 -17.80 -10.92
CA ASP A 53 -22.65 -16.45 -10.63
C ASP A 53 -22.66 -16.13 -9.12
N ILE A 54 -23.45 -16.85 -8.31
CA ILE A 54 -23.45 -16.73 -6.85
C ILE A 54 -22.38 -17.65 -6.22
N GLU A 55 -21.98 -18.73 -6.91
CA GLU A 55 -20.85 -19.56 -6.50
C GLU A 55 -19.49 -18.96 -6.88
N LEU A 56 -19.40 -18.23 -8.00
CA LEU A 56 -18.20 -17.43 -8.36
C LEU A 56 -17.93 -16.26 -7.41
N LEU A 57 -18.94 -15.80 -6.67
CA LEU A 57 -18.78 -14.84 -5.56
C LEU A 57 -18.48 -15.52 -4.21
N ASN A 58 -18.54 -16.85 -4.15
CA ASN A 58 -18.30 -17.65 -2.95
C ASN A 58 -17.13 -18.65 -3.09
N GLU A 59 -16.44 -18.69 -4.23
CA GLU A 59 -15.09 -19.23 -4.24
C GLU A 59 -14.29 -18.36 -3.29
N LYS A 60 -13.80 -18.99 -2.22
CA LYS A 60 -12.82 -18.44 -1.30
C LYS A 60 -11.60 -18.06 -2.14
N GLU A 61 -11.64 -16.86 -2.71
CA GLU A 61 -10.46 -16.20 -3.25
C GLU A 61 -9.41 -16.32 -2.14
N ASP A 62 -8.22 -16.79 -2.51
CA ASP A 62 -7.06 -16.85 -1.64
C ASP A 62 -6.67 -15.42 -1.23
N TYR A 63 -7.45 -14.83 -0.32
CA TYR A 63 -7.18 -13.59 0.42
C TYR A 63 -5.93 -13.71 1.31
N ASN A 64 -5.25 -14.86 1.28
CA ASN A 64 -3.96 -15.10 1.92
C ASN A 64 -2.75 -14.54 1.15
N SER A 65 -2.96 -13.75 0.08
CA SER A 65 -1.85 -13.08 -0.65
C SER A 65 -1.87 -11.55 -0.61
N LEU A 66 -2.85 -10.93 0.07
CA LEU A 66 -2.91 -9.48 0.31
C LEU A 66 -2.71 -9.19 1.80
N GLU A 67 -1.47 -9.37 2.24
CA GLU A 67 -1.07 -9.19 3.63
C GLU A 67 -0.88 -7.71 4.00
N GLY A 68 -1.96 -7.05 4.44
CA GLY A 68 -1.92 -5.63 4.83
C GLY A 68 -1.23 -5.29 6.17
N LEU A 69 -1.06 -3.97 6.42
CA LEU A 69 -0.37 -3.34 7.56
C LEU A 69 -1.21 -3.29 8.83
N ILE A 70 -0.83 -3.84 9.99
CA ILE A 70 -1.70 -3.71 11.18
C ILE A 70 -1.78 -2.24 11.68
N CYS A 71 -3.00 -1.69 11.84
CA CYS A 71 -3.29 -0.38 12.41
C CYS A 71 -4.13 -0.49 13.70
N ASN A 72 -3.83 0.39 14.68
CA ASN A 72 -4.63 0.73 15.87
C ASN A 72 -4.87 -0.40 16.90
N GLU A 73 -4.21 -0.30 18.07
CA GLU A 73 -4.56 -1.08 19.27
C GLU A 73 -5.92 -0.67 19.88
N ASP A 74 -6.42 0.52 19.53
CA ASP A 74 -7.65 1.10 20.06
C ASP A 74 -8.84 0.89 19.09
N LYS A 75 -9.92 0.27 19.58
CA LYS A 75 -11.07 -0.21 18.77
C LYS A 75 -11.96 0.89 18.16
N LYS A 76 -11.55 2.16 18.24
CA LYS A 76 -12.23 3.30 17.61
C LYS A 76 -11.34 3.84 16.49
N ILE A 77 -11.61 3.44 15.26
CA ILE A 77 -10.87 3.89 14.08
C ILE A 77 -11.27 5.35 13.78
N ASN A 78 -10.70 6.29 14.52
CA ASN A 78 -10.89 7.72 14.23
C ASN A 78 -9.76 8.27 13.36
N THR A 79 -8.59 7.64 13.37
CA THR A 79 -7.41 8.06 12.60
C THR A 79 -6.54 6.86 12.23
N ILE A 80 -5.82 6.97 11.13
CA ILE A 80 -4.87 5.96 10.67
C ILE A 80 -3.48 6.57 10.68
N LYS A 81 -2.58 5.99 11.49
CA LYS A 81 -1.19 6.43 11.60
C LYS A 81 -0.24 5.33 11.17
N ILE A 82 0.74 5.68 10.35
CA ILE A 82 1.65 4.70 9.73
C ILE A 82 3.08 5.19 9.92
N LEU A 83 3.97 4.32 10.40
CA LEU A 83 5.39 4.63 10.46
C LEU A 83 5.97 4.68 9.05
N THR A 84 6.53 5.84 8.72
CA THR A 84 7.08 6.17 7.41
C THR A 84 8.53 6.53 7.52
N ARG A 85 9.24 6.30 6.43
CA ARG A 85 10.59 6.77 6.21
C ARG A 85 10.62 7.56 4.91
N LEU A 86 10.99 8.83 5.03
CA LEU A 86 11.12 9.78 3.95
C LEU A 86 12.59 9.90 3.58
N ARG A 87 12.91 9.66 2.32
CA ARG A 87 14.23 9.96 1.74
C ARG A 87 14.14 11.19 0.85
N ILE A 88 14.92 12.21 1.18
CA ILE A 88 14.94 13.49 0.49
C ILE A 88 16.41 13.87 0.29
N GLN A 89 16.86 13.89 -0.97
CA GLN A 89 18.28 14.06 -1.29
C GLN A 89 19.14 13.04 -0.49
N ASN A 90 20.00 13.52 0.40
CA ASN A 90 20.89 12.73 1.23
C ASN A 90 20.34 12.46 2.65
N TYR A 91 19.14 12.96 2.97
CA TYR A 91 18.52 12.82 4.28
C TYR A 91 17.51 11.68 4.28
N GLU A 92 17.46 10.98 5.41
CA GLU A 92 16.48 9.95 5.73
C GLU A 92 15.81 10.32 7.05
N ILE A 93 14.49 10.45 7.03
CA ILE A 93 13.70 10.95 8.15
C ILE A 93 12.63 9.92 8.47
N GLU A 94 12.68 9.35 9.66
CA GLU A 94 11.64 8.47 10.17
C GLU A 94 10.58 9.29 10.90
N THR A 95 9.31 9.07 10.56
CA THR A 95 8.20 9.87 11.09
C THR A 95 6.89 9.09 11.08
N LEU A 96 5.97 9.48 11.97
CA LEU A 96 4.63 8.94 12.03
C LEU A 96 3.71 9.77 11.11
N ALA A 97 3.19 9.15 10.06
CA ALA A 97 2.31 9.78 9.09
C ALA A 97 0.83 9.57 9.44
N LEU A 98 0.02 10.63 9.42
CA LEU A 98 -1.44 10.53 9.38
C LEU A 98 -1.92 10.33 7.94
N VAL A 99 -2.75 9.32 7.69
CA VAL A 99 -3.44 9.19 6.39
C VAL A 99 -4.69 10.06 6.42
N ASP A 100 -4.74 11.08 5.56
CA ASP A 100 -5.85 12.03 5.50
C ASP A 100 -6.26 12.33 4.05
N SER A 101 -7.29 11.64 3.57
CA SER A 101 -7.88 11.88 2.24
C SER A 101 -8.59 13.22 2.11
N GLY A 102 -8.96 13.87 3.24
CA GLY A 102 -9.51 15.22 3.24
C GLY A 102 -8.42 16.29 3.05
N CYS A 103 -7.16 15.91 3.23
CA CYS A 103 -6.03 16.77 2.96
C CYS A 103 -5.57 16.59 1.50
N THR A 104 -5.80 17.59 0.65
CA THR A 104 -5.45 17.48 -0.79
C THR A 104 -3.95 17.29 -1.03
N LYS A 105 -3.10 17.87 -0.18
CA LYS A 105 -1.64 17.86 -0.33
C LYS A 105 -0.97 17.24 0.89
N SER A 106 0.13 16.52 0.68
CA SER A 106 0.92 16.00 1.78
C SER A 106 1.67 17.13 2.49
N ILE A 107 1.65 17.15 3.82
CA ILE A 107 2.19 18.23 4.67
C ILE A 107 3.16 17.65 5.69
N ILE A 108 4.30 18.29 5.88
CA ILE A 108 5.32 17.88 6.86
C ILE A 108 5.67 19.02 7.82
N ASN A 109 5.93 18.64 9.07
CA ASN A 109 6.32 19.55 10.12
C ASN A 109 7.71 20.13 9.85
N ARG A 110 7.85 21.45 9.95
CA ARG A 110 9.12 22.12 9.68
C ARG A 110 10.23 21.66 10.62
N SER A 111 9.89 21.39 11.88
CA SER A 111 10.85 21.08 12.94
C SER A 111 11.66 19.80 12.73
N ILE A 112 11.16 18.87 11.90
CA ILE A 112 11.85 17.60 11.60
C ILE A 112 12.70 17.66 10.33
N LEU A 113 12.73 18.82 9.65
CA LEU A 113 13.44 18.99 8.40
C LEU A 113 14.73 19.80 8.59
N PRO A 114 15.84 19.37 7.97
CA PRO A 114 16.99 20.23 7.77
C PRO A 114 16.62 21.47 6.95
N SER A 115 17.14 22.63 7.34
CA SER A 115 16.82 23.92 6.70
C SER A 115 17.16 23.97 5.20
N GLU A 116 18.23 23.29 4.82
CA GLU A 116 18.83 23.27 3.49
C GLU A 116 17.98 22.55 2.44
N ILE A 117 17.06 21.68 2.86
CA ILE A 117 16.14 21.00 1.94
C ILE A 117 14.81 21.74 1.77
N ILE A 118 14.56 22.75 2.61
CA ILE A 118 13.33 23.56 2.57
C ILE A 118 13.50 24.64 1.51
N LYS A 119 12.56 24.68 0.57
CA LYS A 119 12.52 25.69 -0.50
C LYS A 119 11.33 26.62 -0.30
N GLU A 120 11.51 27.89 -0.59
CA GLU A 120 10.40 28.84 -0.66
C GLU A 120 9.60 28.65 -1.96
N PHE A 121 8.30 28.89 -1.89
CA PHE A 121 7.47 29.02 -3.07
C PHE A 121 7.72 30.37 -3.75
N PRO A 122 7.65 30.45 -5.09
CA PRO A 122 7.63 31.73 -5.79
C PRO A 122 6.47 32.62 -5.31
N GLU A 123 5.32 32.01 -5.06
CA GLU A 123 4.13 32.67 -4.54
C GLU A 123 3.50 31.83 -3.41
N PRO A 124 3.23 32.42 -2.23
CA PRO A 124 2.56 31.73 -1.14
C PRO A 124 1.21 31.18 -1.57
N GLN A 125 0.89 29.98 -1.08
CA GLN A 125 -0.35 29.28 -1.41
C GLN A 125 -1.27 29.26 -0.19
N SER A 126 -2.58 29.39 -0.40
CA SER A 126 -3.58 29.33 0.67
C SER A 126 -4.40 28.04 0.57
N ALA A 127 -4.73 27.43 1.71
CA ALA A 127 -5.70 26.34 1.79
C ALA A 127 -6.66 26.57 2.95
N MET A 128 -7.95 26.38 2.67
CA MET A 128 -9.02 26.48 3.65
C MET A 128 -9.21 25.14 4.39
N GLN A 129 -9.40 25.21 5.70
CA GLN A 129 -9.70 24.07 6.56
C GLN A 129 -11.22 23.85 6.65
N MET A 130 -11.62 22.68 7.18
CA MET A 130 -13.03 22.34 7.35
C MET A 130 -13.79 23.28 8.30
N ASP A 131 -13.08 23.95 9.22
CA ASP A 131 -13.66 24.94 10.13
C ASP A 131 -13.76 26.35 9.52
N GLY A 132 -13.41 26.51 8.23
CA GLY A 132 -13.41 27.78 7.50
C GLY A 132 -12.17 28.64 7.73
N SER A 133 -11.26 28.24 8.63
CA SER A 133 -9.96 28.93 8.79
C SER A 133 -9.07 28.67 7.57
N SER A 134 -8.07 29.54 7.35
CA SER A 134 -7.15 29.42 6.22
C SER A 134 -5.70 29.35 6.69
N ASN A 135 -4.90 28.54 5.99
CA ASN A 135 -3.47 28.44 6.22
C ASN A 135 -2.69 28.89 5.00
N ILE A 136 -1.61 29.60 5.25
CA ILE A 136 -0.69 30.06 4.21
C ILE A 136 0.56 29.20 4.24
N TYR A 137 0.91 28.66 3.08
CA TYR A 137 2.07 27.82 2.88
C TYR A 137 3.08 28.57 2.01
N LYS A 138 4.25 28.79 2.58
CA LYS A 138 5.36 29.51 1.94
C LYS A 138 6.50 28.59 1.53
N HIS A 139 6.48 27.34 2.00
CA HIS A 139 7.62 26.43 1.92
C HIS A 139 7.22 25.05 1.42
N ASN A 140 8.13 24.39 0.72
CA ASN A 140 7.99 23.00 0.32
C ASN A 140 9.33 22.25 0.39
N VAL A 141 9.22 20.94 0.31
CA VAL A 141 10.31 20.04 -0.05
C VAL A 141 9.90 19.30 -1.32
N SER A 142 10.87 19.03 -2.20
CA SER A 142 10.60 18.37 -3.48
C SER A 142 11.29 17.00 -3.58
N ASN A 143 10.76 16.14 -4.44
CA ASN A 143 11.36 14.86 -4.84
C ASN A 143 11.63 13.91 -3.66
N ALA A 144 10.62 13.74 -2.81
CA ALA A 144 10.69 12.80 -1.70
C ALA A 144 10.35 11.39 -2.17
N GLN A 145 11.06 10.42 -1.60
CA GLN A 145 10.73 9.01 -1.67
C GLN A 145 10.17 8.57 -0.31
N ILE A 146 9.03 7.87 -0.31
CA ILE A 146 8.42 7.34 0.90
C ILE A 146 8.54 5.83 0.89
N SER A 147 8.87 5.27 2.04
CA SER A 147 8.69 3.85 2.35
C SER A 147 8.00 3.73 3.70
N PHE A 148 7.34 2.59 3.91
CA PHE A 148 6.62 2.31 5.15
C PHE A 148 7.42 1.31 5.97
N LEU A 149 7.66 1.60 7.25
CA LEU A 149 8.53 0.80 8.11
C LEU A 149 7.82 -0.45 8.65
N ASN A 150 6.50 -0.38 8.80
CA ASN A 150 5.68 -1.48 9.32
C ASN A 150 5.16 -2.42 8.20
N THR A 151 5.82 -2.47 7.05
CA THR A 151 5.50 -3.46 6.00
C THR A 151 6.04 -4.83 6.40
N CYS A 152 5.17 -5.82 6.58
CA CYS A 152 5.53 -7.21 6.92
C CYS A 152 6.19 -7.99 5.76
N VAL A 153 7.08 -7.38 4.96
CA VAL A 153 7.72 -8.08 3.83
C VAL A 153 9.23 -7.86 3.83
N ASP A 154 9.97 -8.90 4.22
CA ASP A 154 11.44 -8.98 4.17
C ASP A 154 12.01 -8.95 2.73
N PHE A 155 11.15 -8.94 1.71
CA PHE A 155 11.54 -9.11 0.31
C PHE A 155 11.25 -7.94 -0.63
N TYR A 156 10.32 -7.01 -0.29
CA TYR A 156 10.08 -5.82 -1.11
C TYR A 156 9.41 -4.70 -0.30
N LYS A 157 10.12 -3.60 -0.10
CA LYS A 157 9.54 -2.35 0.42
C LYS A 157 9.21 -1.44 -0.76
N PRO A 158 7.94 -1.36 -1.20
CA PRO A 158 7.59 -0.46 -2.29
C PRO A 158 7.96 0.97 -1.89
N THR A 159 8.80 1.60 -2.70
CA THR A 159 9.06 3.04 -2.61
C THR A 159 8.03 3.78 -3.44
N TYR A 160 7.45 4.82 -2.85
CA TYR A 160 6.50 5.75 -3.45
C TYR A 160 7.18 7.08 -3.67
N LYS A 161 6.69 7.86 -4.63
CA LYS A 161 7.22 9.19 -4.94
C LYS A 161 6.24 10.27 -4.50
N LEU A 162 6.77 11.35 -3.95
CA LEU A 162 6.07 12.62 -3.80
C LEU A 162 6.92 13.70 -4.45
N GLU A 163 6.41 14.31 -5.51
CA GLU A 163 7.10 15.42 -6.17
C GLU A 163 7.25 16.62 -5.24
N LYS A 164 6.24 16.86 -4.39
CA LYS A 164 6.18 18.03 -3.52
C LYS A 164 5.48 17.71 -2.21
N ILE A 165 6.08 18.12 -1.11
CA ILE A 165 5.52 18.06 0.24
C ILE A 165 5.50 19.49 0.79
N TRP A 166 4.38 19.90 1.36
CA TRP A 166 4.16 21.25 1.86
C TRP A 166 4.70 21.35 3.29
N VAL A 167 5.43 22.42 3.60
CA VAL A 167 6.08 22.56 4.91
C VAL A 167 5.34 23.59 5.75
N ARG A 168 5.03 23.22 7.00
CA ARG A 168 4.35 24.06 7.97
C ARG A 168 4.73 23.64 9.39
N ASP A 169 4.64 24.54 10.35
CA ASP A 169 4.63 24.18 11.78
C ASP A 169 3.28 23.56 12.15
N LEU A 170 3.29 22.25 12.40
CA LEU A 170 2.09 21.49 12.78
C LEU A 170 1.93 21.54 14.31
N ASN A 171 0.85 22.14 14.79
CA ASN A 171 0.51 22.18 16.23
C ASN A 171 -0.24 20.92 16.71
N ILE A 172 0.08 19.76 16.12
CA ILE A 172 -0.50 18.46 16.45
C ILE A 172 0.61 17.45 16.70
N ARG A 173 0.32 16.36 17.42
CA ARG A 173 1.29 15.28 17.73
C ARG A 173 1.56 14.36 16.54
N ILE A 174 1.76 14.95 15.37
CA ILE A 174 1.99 14.26 14.10
C ILE A 174 2.92 15.14 13.28
N ASP A 175 4.01 14.57 12.78
CA ASP A 175 5.00 15.32 12.03
C ASP A 175 4.80 15.23 10.51
N PHE A 176 3.96 14.31 10.04
CA PHE A 176 3.68 14.14 8.61
C PHE A 176 2.20 13.79 8.35
N VAL A 177 1.59 14.44 7.37
CA VAL A 177 0.25 14.16 6.86
C VAL A 177 0.40 13.69 5.43
N LEU A 178 -0.06 12.47 5.17
CA LEU A 178 -0.12 11.85 3.86
C LEU A 178 -1.47 12.19 3.22
N GLY A 179 -1.44 13.17 2.33
CA GLY A 179 -2.64 13.68 1.66
C GLY A 179 -3.11 12.81 0.50
N LEU A 180 -4.23 13.20 -0.10
CA LEU A 180 -4.79 12.54 -1.28
C LEU A 180 -3.83 12.54 -2.47
N ASP A 181 -3.01 13.59 -2.61
CA ASP A 181 -2.00 13.69 -3.66
C ASP A 181 -1.02 12.51 -3.67
N PHE A 182 -0.69 11.94 -2.53
CA PHE A 182 0.15 10.75 -2.46
C PHE A 182 -0.45 9.59 -3.27
N LEU A 183 -1.74 9.32 -3.09
CA LEU A 183 -2.44 8.24 -3.80
C LEU A 183 -2.50 8.56 -5.28
N LEU A 184 -2.92 9.78 -5.63
CA LEU A 184 -3.08 10.20 -7.02
C LEU A 184 -1.76 10.16 -7.81
N HIS A 185 -0.66 10.69 -7.26
CA HIS A 185 0.64 10.72 -7.94
C HIS A 185 1.22 9.33 -8.20
N ASN A 186 0.89 8.34 -7.37
CA ASN A 186 1.42 6.99 -7.50
C ASN A 186 0.47 6.08 -8.30
N ASN A 187 -0.57 6.63 -8.95
CA ASN A 187 -1.69 5.88 -9.52
C ASN A 187 -2.15 4.80 -8.54
N GLY A 188 -2.27 5.21 -7.28
CA GLY A 188 -2.38 4.31 -6.16
C GLY A 188 -3.80 4.12 -5.69
N SER A 189 -3.98 3.10 -4.87
CA SER A 189 -5.18 2.89 -4.10
C SER A 189 -4.82 2.79 -2.62
N CYS A 190 -5.81 3.07 -1.78
CA CYS A 190 -5.75 2.83 -0.36
C CYS A 190 -6.90 1.89 -0.01
N LEU A 191 -6.58 0.67 0.42
CA LEU A 191 -7.57 -0.23 0.98
C LEU A 191 -7.44 -0.21 2.49
N LEU A 192 -8.51 0.22 3.15
CA LEU A 192 -8.66 0.19 4.59
C LEU A 192 -9.44 -1.07 4.97
N THR A 193 -8.84 -1.93 5.77
CA THR A 193 -9.48 -3.12 6.35
C THR A 193 -9.58 -2.95 7.86
N ARG A 194 -10.25 -3.90 8.53
CA ARG A 194 -10.41 -3.89 9.98
C ARG A 194 -9.08 -3.74 10.72
N ASP A 195 -8.12 -4.54 10.29
CA ASP A 195 -6.83 -4.58 10.96
C ASP A 195 -5.81 -3.78 10.17
N ARG A 196 -6.06 -3.46 8.88
CA ARG A 196 -4.96 -3.09 8.00
C ARG A 196 -5.17 -1.91 7.05
N VAL A 197 -4.05 -1.31 6.64
CA VAL A 197 -4.00 -0.41 5.49
C VAL A 197 -3.10 -0.97 4.40
N ILE A 198 -3.54 -0.87 3.16
CA ILE A 198 -2.79 -1.35 2.00
C ILE A 198 -2.71 -0.22 0.99
N PHE A 199 -1.48 0.13 0.61
CA PHE A 199 -1.22 1.06 -0.48
C PHE A 199 -0.75 0.31 -1.71
N SER A 200 -1.52 0.38 -2.78
CA SER A 200 -1.10 -0.10 -4.10
C SER A 200 -0.61 1.07 -4.95
N LYS A 201 0.20 0.79 -5.98
CA LYS A 201 0.63 1.77 -6.99
C LYS A 201 0.41 1.20 -8.39
N ASN A 202 0.37 2.07 -9.40
CA ASN A 202 0.17 1.69 -10.81
C ASN A 202 -1.15 0.91 -11.06
N MET A 203 -2.21 1.24 -10.34
CA MET A 203 -3.54 0.71 -10.62
C MET A 203 -4.13 1.37 -11.85
N THR A 204 -4.88 0.58 -12.63
CA THR A 204 -5.61 1.07 -13.80
C THR A 204 -6.78 1.92 -13.34
N HIS A 205 -6.75 3.22 -13.63
CA HIS A 205 -7.90 4.09 -13.41
C HIS A 205 -9.02 3.70 -14.39
N THR A 206 -10.17 3.29 -13.86
CA THR A 206 -11.37 3.00 -14.64
C THR A 206 -12.40 4.08 -14.34
N SER A 207 -12.56 5.04 -15.25
CA SER A 207 -13.56 6.09 -15.13
C SER A 207 -14.96 5.52 -15.34
N ILE A 208 -15.89 5.84 -14.45
CA ILE A 208 -17.32 5.63 -14.69
C ILE A 208 -17.83 6.80 -15.52
N THR A 209 -18.27 6.54 -16.75
CA THR A 209 -19.03 7.51 -17.54
C THR A 209 -20.49 7.44 -17.12
N THR A 210 -21.07 8.58 -16.71
CA THR A 210 -22.49 8.71 -16.37
C THR A 210 -23.35 9.06 -17.58
N GLU A 211 -22.78 9.00 -18.79
CA GLU A 211 -23.55 9.20 -20.01
C GLU A 211 -24.65 8.15 -20.11
N PRO A 212 -25.91 8.56 -20.37
CA PRO A 212 -26.98 7.60 -20.56
C PRO A 212 -26.63 6.71 -21.75
N VAL A 213 -26.44 5.42 -21.49
CA VAL A 213 -26.29 4.44 -22.57
C VAL A 213 -27.63 4.40 -23.31
N GLN A 214 -27.66 4.88 -24.56
CA GLN A 214 -28.84 4.72 -25.40
C GLN A 214 -29.07 3.23 -25.61
N THR A 215 -30.06 2.68 -24.91
CA THR A 215 -30.59 1.36 -25.22
C THR A 215 -31.43 1.47 -26.48
N LYS A 216 -31.15 0.65 -27.49
CA LYS A 216 -32.01 0.56 -28.68
C LYS A 216 -33.37 0.01 -28.22
N SER A 217 -34.40 0.85 -28.28
CA SER A 217 -35.81 0.45 -28.25
C SER A 217 -36.23 -0.13 -29.59
#